data_AF-A0A0D8ZT70-F1
#
_entry.id   AF-A0A0D8ZT70-F1
#
_cell.length_a   1.000
_cell.length_b   1.000
_cell.length_c   1.000
_cell.angle_alpha   90.00
_cell.angle_beta   90.00
_cell.angle_gamma   90.00
#
_symmetry.space_group_name_H-M   'P 1'
#
loop_
_entity.id
_entity.type
_entity.pdbx_description
1 polymer ?
#
loop_
_entity_poly.entity_id
_entity_poly.type
_entity_poly.pdbx_seq_one_letter_code
_entity_poly.pdbx_strand_id
1 'polypeptide(L)'
;MNDWHYFFNHVPNNLATSTYRIFERHYKAEIFNCFRREDVAKEQKEDFIQALIDFPGDCGDLYRYRAYLLAAEALNYFPDCSLGDAIALQILNRA
;
A
#
# COMPACT_ATOMS: atom_id res chain seq x y z
N MET A 1 -13.49 -10.19 -6.67
CA MET A 1 -13.26 -8.74 -6.50
C MET A 1 -11.79 -8.55 -6.21
N ASN A 2 -11.00 -8.11 -7.19
CA ASN A 2 -9.59 -7.70 -6.99
C ASN A 2 -9.51 -6.18 -6.82
N ASP A 3 -10.51 -5.62 -6.14
CA ASP A 3 -10.72 -4.20 -6.02
C ASP A 3 -9.89 -3.67 -4.83
N TRP A 4 -8.60 -3.52 -5.07
CA TRP A 4 -7.66 -3.03 -4.06
C TRP A 4 -8.02 -1.62 -3.57
N HIS A 5 -8.82 -0.85 -4.34
CA HIS A 5 -9.37 0.44 -3.90
C HIS A 5 -10.19 0.28 -2.61
N TYR A 6 -10.77 -0.90 -2.35
CA TYR A 6 -11.49 -1.20 -1.11
C TYR A 6 -10.66 -0.93 0.16
N PHE A 7 -9.35 -1.12 0.12
CA PHE A 7 -8.45 -0.91 1.26
C PHE A 7 -8.18 0.57 1.55
N PHE A 8 -8.44 1.47 0.60
CA PHE A 8 -8.31 2.92 0.79
C PHE A 8 -9.55 3.55 1.42
N ASN A 9 -10.58 2.77 1.73
CA ASN A 9 -11.71 3.26 2.50
C ASN A 9 -11.38 3.34 4.00
N HIS A 10 -12.03 4.27 4.69
CA HIS A 10 -12.00 4.31 6.15
C HIS A 10 -12.78 3.15 6.78
N VAL A 11 -12.38 2.72 7.97
CA VAL A 11 -13.15 1.77 8.77
C VAL A 11 -14.41 2.46 9.30
N PRO A 12 -15.63 1.98 8.97
CA PRO A 12 -16.85 2.53 9.51
C PRO A 12 -16.91 2.35 11.04
N ASN A 13 -17.46 3.34 11.75
CA ASN A 13 -17.62 3.39 13.21
C ASN A 13 -16.35 3.53 14.07
N ASN A 14 -15.17 3.78 13.48
CA ASN A 14 -14.00 4.19 14.26
C ASN A 14 -13.89 5.72 14.33
N LEU A 15 -14.85 6.36 15.01
CA LEU A 15 -14.98 7.83 15.09
C LEU A 15 -13.79 8.53 15.76
N ALA A 16 -12.98 7.80 16.53
CA ALA A 16 -11.84 8.36 17.25
C ALA A 16 -10.57 8.50 16.39
N THR A 17 -10.38 7.65 15.37
CA THR A 17 -9.14 7.67 14.56
C THR A 17 -9.35 7.67 13.05
N SER A 18 -10.58 7.41 12.55
CA SER A 18 -10.89 7.31 11.11
C SER A 18 -9.74 6.65 10.32
N THR A 19 -9.23 5.51 10.79
CA THR A 19 -8.07 4.89 10.16
C THR A 19 -8.44 4.27 8.82
N TYR A 20 -7.56 4.42 7.82
CA TYR A 20 -7.68 3.73 6.55
C TYR A 20 -7.45 2.23 6.73
N ARG A 21 -8.21 1.40 6.01
CA ARG A 21 -8.09 -0.07 6.09
C ARG A 21 -6.69 -0.58 5.73
N ILE A 22 -5.96 0.10 4.84
CA ILE A 22 -4.55 -0.21 4.53
C ILE A 22 -3.63 -0.21 5.77
N PHE A 23 -3.98 0.48 6.84
CA PHE A 23 -3.18 0.54 8.07
C PHE A 23 -3.67 -0.39 9.19
N GLU A 24 -4.78 -1.09 8.97
CA GLU A 24 -5.36 -1.97 9.97
C GLU A 24 -4.75 -3.37 9.87
N ARG A 25 -4.42 -3.94 11.04
CA ARG A 25 -3.69 -5.22 11.12
C ARG A 25 -4.42 -6.37 10.43
N HIS A 26 -5.74 -6.40 10.47
CA HIS A 26 -6.52 -7.51 9.90
C HIS A 26 -6.53 -7.54 8.37
N TYR A 27 -6.41 -6.40 7.69
CA TYR A 27 -6.34 -6.36 6.22
C TYR A 27 -4.94 -6.64 5.68
N LYS A 28 -3.89 -6.64 6.52
CA LYS A 28 -2.50 -6.81 6.06
C LYS A 28 -2.30 -8.11 5.27
N ALA A 29 -2.89 -9.21 5.73
CA ALA A 29 -2.82 -10.49 5.03
C ALA A 29 -3.54 -10.46 3.66
N GLU A 30 -4.68 -9.79 3.56
CA GLU A 30 -5.45 -9.64 2.32
C GLU A 30 -4.72 -8.77 1.31
N ILE A 31 -4.13 -7.65 1.77
CA ILE A 31 -3.31 -6.75 0.96
C ILE A 31 -2.15 -7.52 0.33
N PHE A 32 -1.40 -8.29 1.12
CA PHE A 32 -0.28 -9.07 0.56
C PHE A 32 -0.74 -10.23 -0.31
N ASN A 33 -1.92 -10.78 -0.06
CA ASN A 33 -2.51 -11.77 -0.95
C ASN A 33 -2.79 -11.18 -2.35
N CYS A 34 -3.15 -9.90 -2.47
CA CYS A 34 -3.30 -9.24 -3.78
C CYS A 34 -1.99 -9.25 -4.60
N PHE A 35 -0.84 -9.08 -3.93
CA PHE A 35 0.47 -9.08 -4.60
C PHE A 35 0.95 -10.49 -4.99
N ARG A 36 0.62 -11.50 -4.18
CA ARG A 36 1.02 -12.90 -4.41
C ARG A 36 0.22 -13.62 -5.49
N ARG A 37 -1.02 -13.18 -5.72
CA ARG A 37 -1.96 -13.84 -6.64
C ARG A 37 -1.55 -13.68 -8.10
N GLU A 38 -1.40 -14.79 -8.82
CA GLU A 38 -1.07 -14.80 -10.24
C GLU A 38 -2.24 -14.35 -11.13
N ASP A 39 -3.47 -14.48 -10.64
CA ASP A 39 -4.69 -14.06 -11.35
C ASP A 39 -4.98 -12.55 -11.28
N VAL A 40 -4.16 -11.80 -10.52
CA VAL A 40 -4.17 -10.34 -10.54
C VAL A 40 -3.14 -9.88 -11.57
N ALA A 41 -3.58 -9.13 -12.57
CA ALA A 41 -2.71 -8.60 -13.62
C ALA A 41 -1.56 -7.76 -13.02
N LYS A 42 -0.41 -7.79 -13.68
CA LYS A 42 0.78 -7.06 -13.24
C LYS A 42 0.48 -5.57 -13.09
N GLU A 43 -0.23 -4.98 -14.06
CA GLU A 43 -0.58 -3.56 -14.05
C GLU A 43 -1.41 -3.20 -12.81
N GLN A 44 -2.37 -4.06 -12.40
CA GLN A 44 -3.18 -3.80 -11.22
C GLN A 44 -2.38 -3.81 -9.91
N LYS A 45 -1.32 -4.63 -9.83
CA LYS A 45 -0.42 -4.66 -8.67
C LYS A 45 0.45 -3.40 -8.64
N GLU A 46 0.94 -2.99 -9.80
CA GLU A 46 1.72 -1.75 -9.93
C GLU A 46 0.88 -0.52 -9.62
N ASP A 47 -0.37 -0.45 -10.10
CA ASP A 47 -1.32 0.62 -9.77
C ASP A 47 -1.60 0.69 -8.26
N PHE A 48 -1.73 -0.47 -7.60
CA PHE A 48 -1.91 -0.51 -6.16
C PHE A 48 -0.66 0.02 -5.43
N ILE A 49 0.54 -0.38 -5.85
CA ILE A 49 1.79 0.16 -5.29
C ILE A 49 1.90 1.67 -5.53
N GLN A 50 1.55 2.15 -6.72
CA GLN A 50 1.55 3.57 -7.05
C GLN A 50 0.59 4.34 -6.14
N ALA A 51 -0.61 3.81 -5.89
CA ALA A 51 -1.57 4.42 -4.97
C ALA A 51 -1.07 4.46 -3.51
N LEU A 52 -0.23 3.50 -3.07
CA LEU A 52 0.43 3.56 -1.77
C LEU A 52 1.53 4.63 -1.72
N ILE A 53 2.28 4.81 -2.81
CA ILE A 53 3.32 5.84 -2.92
C ILE A 53 2.69 7.25 -2.93
N ASP A 54 1.62 7.42 -3.70
CA ASP A 54 0.91 8.68 -3.88
C ASP A 54 -0.12 8.96 -2.78
N PHE A 55 -0.16 8.10 -1.75
CA PHE A 55 -1.14 8.22 -0.69
C PHE A 55 -1.07 9.62 -0.04
N PRO A 56 -2.18 10.38 -0.08
CA PRO A 56 -2.14 11.76 0.34
C PRO A 56 -1.88 11.84 1.86
N GLY A 57 -0.98 12.76 2.21
CA GLY A 57 -0.53 12.99 3.58
C GLY A 57 -1.41 13.98 4.34
N ASP A 58 -2.67 14.13 3.94
CA ASP A 58 -3.65 15.08 4.47
C ASP A 58 -3.97 14.87 5.96
N CYS A 59 -3.58 13.73 6.53
CA CYS A 59 -3.52 13.47 7.98
C CYS A 59 -2.08 13.44 8.54
N GLY A 60 -1.18 14.26 7.98
CA GLY A 60 0.23 14.38 8.38
C GLY A 60 1.17 13.41 7.67
N ASP A 61 2.46 13.76 7.65
CA ASP A 61 3.54 13.00 6.99
C ASP A 61 3.66 11.54 7.46
N LEU A 62 3.10 11.22 8.64
CA LEU A 62 3.13 9.89 9.22
C LEU A 62 2.38 8.84 8.37
N TYR A 63 1.19 9.17 7.84
CA TYR A 63 0.42 8.21 7.05
C TYR A 63 1.01 7.99 5.68
N ARG A 64 1.53 9.06 5.06
CA ARG A 64 2.32 8.97 3.83
C ARG A 64 3.54 8.07 4.04
N TYR A 65 4.28 8.26 5.12
CA TYR A 65 5.43 7.41 5.44
C TYR A 65 5.03 5.95 5.68
N ARG A 66 3.93 5.70 6.40
CA ARG A 66 3.40 4.34 6.61
C ARG A 66 2.97 3.67 5.30
N ALA A 67 2.30 4.38 4.41
CA ALA A 67 1.90 3.86 3.11
C ALA A 67 3.13 3.51 2.25
N TYR A 68 4.15 4.36 2.32
CA TYR A 68 5.43 4.13 1.65
C TYR A 68 6.16 2.88 2.15
N LEU A 69 6.21 2.67 3.47
CA LEU A 69 6.76 1.44 4.05
C LEU A 69 5.96 0.20 3.65
N LEU A 70 4.63 0.31 3.56
CA LEU A 70 3.78 -0.78 3.10
C LEU A 70 4.05 -1.11 1.62
N ALA A 71 4.28 -0.10 0.77
CA ALA A 71 4.70 -0.29 -0.62
C ALA A 71 6.04 -1.03 -0.71
N ALA A 72 7.01 -0.66 0.12
CA ALA A 72 8.30 -1.35 0.19
C ALA A 72 8.15 -2.80 0.68
N GLU A 73 7.30 -3.05 1.69
CA GLU A 73 7.03 -4.41 2.18
C GLU A 73 6.35 -5.28 1.12
N ALA A 74 5.47 -4.69 0.28
CA ALA A 74 4.78 -5.37 -0.81
C ALA A 74 5.74 -5.92 -1.89
N LEU A 75 6.92 -5.30 -2.09
CA LEU A 75 7.92 -5.78 -3.05
C LEU A 75 8.42 -7.19 -2.75
N ASN A 76 8.43 -7.61 -1.47
CA ASN A 76 8.77 -8.99 -1.10
C ASN A 76 7.79 -10.03 -1.66
N TYR A 77 6.58 -9.60 -1.99
CA TYR A 77 5.50 -10.44 -2.51
C TYR A 77 5.27 -10.24 -4.01
N PHE A 78 5.90 -9.22 -4.60
CA PHE A 78 5.82 -8.88 -6.01
C PHE A 78 7.17 -8.31 -6.50
N PRO A 79 8.18 -9.19 -6.67
CA PRO A 79 9.56 -8.78 -7.00
C PRO A 79 9.71 -8.21 -8.42
N ASP A 80 8.80 -8.55 -9.34
CA ASP A 80 8.83 -8.08 -10.74
C ASP A 80 8.24 -6.67 -10.93
N CYS A 81 8.03 -5.94 -9.83
CA CYS A 81 7.48 -4.59 -9.82
C CYS A 81 8.45 -3.60 -10.48
N SER A 82 7.96 -2.86 -11.49
CA SER A 82 8.74 -1.82 -12.18
C SER A 82 9.10 -0.63 -11.27
N LEU A 83 8.37 -0.43 -10.18
CA LEU A 83 8.58 0.65 -9.21
C LEU A 83 9.59 0.30 -8.11
N GLY A 84 10.13 -0.92 -8.08
CA GLY A 84 11.00 -1.41 -6.99
C GLY A 84 12.22 -0.53 -6.75
N ASP A 85 12.97 -0.20 -7.80
CA ASP A 85 14.17 0.66 -7.70
C ASP A 85 13.83 2.08 -7.25
N ALA A 86 12.74 2.64 -7.77
CA ALA A 86 12.27 3.96 -7.37
C ALA A 86 11.91 3.98 -5.88
N ILE A 87 11.26 2.92 -5.39
CA ILE A 87 10.90 2.80 -3.98
C ILE A 87 12.16 2.76 -3.11
N ALA A 88 13.12 1.89 -3.45
CA ALA A 88 14.37 1.73 -2.72
C ALA A 88 15.18 3.04 -2.67
N LEU A 89 15.26 3.76 -3.80
CA LEU A 89 15.96 5.04 -3.88
C LEU A 89 15.39 6.10 -2.95
N GLN A 90 14.06 6.25 -2.81
CA GLN A 90 13.56 7.24 -1.85
C GLN A 90 13.77 6.82 -0.39
N ILE A 91 13.82 5.52 -0.07
CA ILE A 91 14.18 5.08 1.30
C ILE A 91 15.60 5.53 1.62
N LEU A 92 16.54 5.26 0.71
CA LEU A 92 17.95 5.64 0.87
C LEU A 92 18.13 7.17 0.97
N ASN A 93 17.39 7.95 0.20
CA ASN A 93 17.46 9.41 0.24
C ASN A 93 16.79 10.05 1.46
N ARG A 94 16.03 9.27 2.26
CA ARG A 94 15.35 9.73 3.47
C ARG A 94 15.93 9.13 4.76
N ALA A 95 16.95 8.27 4.65
CA ALA A 95 17.71 7.71 5.77
C ALA A 95 18.87 8.63 6.17
#